data_AF-Q3MKH3-F1
#
_entry.id   AF-Q3MKH3-F1
#
_cell.length_a   1.000
_cell.length_b   1.000
_cell.length_c   1.000
_cell.angle_alpha   90.00
_cell.angle_beta   90.00
_cell.angle_gamma   90.00
#
_symmetry.space_group_name_H-M   'P 1'
#
loop_
_entity.id
_entity.type
_entity.pdbx_description
1 polymer ?
#
loop_
_entity_poly.entity_id
_entity_poly.type
_entity_poly.pdbx_seq_one_letter_code
_entity_poly.pdbx_strand_id
1 'polypeptide(L)'
;LSLGLLFILYTMFVWWRDVLRESTLEGHHTKVVQLGLRYGFILFIVSEVMFFFAFFWAFSHSSLAPAVEIGGIWPPKGIGVLDPREIPFLNTLILLSSGAAVTWAHHAILAGKQKRAVYALVATVLLALVFTGFQGMEYYQAPFTISDSIYGSTFFLATGFHGFHVIIGTLFLIICGIRQYFGHLTKEHHVGFEAAA
;
A
#
# COMPACT_ATOMS: atom_id res chain seq x y z
N LEU A 1 -0.73 2.74 25.61
CA LEU A 1 -0.51 2.63 24.15
C LEU A 1 -1.18 1.38 23.56
N SER A 2 -0.88 0.18 24.05
CA SER A 2 -1.43 -1.10 23.54
C SER A 2 -2.96 -1.18 23.55
N LEU A 3 -3.62 -0.77 24.64
CA LEU A 3 -5.08 -0.80 24.74
C LEU A 3 -5.77 0.11 23.71
N GLY A 4 -5.23 1.31 23.50
CA GLY A 4 -5.76 2.27 22.52
C GLY A 4 -5.67 1.73 21.09
N LEU A 5 -4.52 1.14 20.72
CA LEU A 5 -4.35 0.51 19.42
C LEU A 5 -5.35 -0.64 19.20
N LEU A 6 -5.57 -1.48 20.22
CA LEU A 6 -6.53 -2.58 20.15
C LEU A 6 -7.96 -2.07 19.92
N PHE A 7 -8.38 -1.00 20.60
CA PHE A 7 -9.70 -0.40 20.39
C PHE A 7 -9.86 0.21 18.99
N ILE A 8 -8.82 0.84 18.45
CA ILE A 8 -8.84 1.39 17.08
C ILE A 8 -9.02 0.25 16.07
N LEU A 9 -8.22 -0.82 16.17
CA LEU A 9 -8.31 -1.98 15.28
C LEU A 9 -9.68 -2.68 15.37
N TYR A 10 -10.23 -2.82 16.58
CA TYR A 10 -11.56 -3.37 16.80
C TYR A 10 -12.65 -2.50 16.15
N THR A 11 -12.56 -1.19 16.31
CA THR A 11 -13.51 -0.24 15.72
C THR A 11 -13.49 -0.30 14.19
N MET A 12 -12.29 -0.31 13.60
CA MET A 12 -12.12 -0.43 12.14
C MET A 12 -12.71 -1.75 11.62
N PHE A 13 -12.46 -2.86 12.32
CA PHE A 13 -13.03 -4.16 11.97
C PHE A 13 -14.56 -4.17 12.00
N VAL A 14 -15.16 -3.69 13.10
CA VAL A 14 -16.61 -3.65 13.27
C VAL A 14 -17.26 -2.73 12.23
N TRP A 15 -16.69 -1.55 11.99
CA TRP A 15 -17.20 -0.60 11.01
C TRP A 15 -17.19 -1.23 9.61
N TRP A 16 -16.06 -1.75 9.14
CA TRP A 16 -16.01 -2.35 7.80
C TRP A 16 -16.91 -3.58 7.67
N ARG A 17 -17.05 -4.39 8.71
CA ARG A 17 -18.03 -5.49 8.73
C ARG A 17 -19.44 -4.97 8.45
N ASP A 18 -19.84 -3.86 9.07
CA ASP A 18 -21.20 -3.32 8.91
C ASP A 18 -21.40 -2.69 7.52
N VAL A 19 -20.42 -1.98 6.98
CA VAL A 19 -20.44 -1.52 5.57
C VAL A 19 -20.57 -2.69 4.59
N LEU A 20 -19.93 -3.83 4.88
CA LEU A 20 -20.08 -5.04 4.07
C LEU A 20 -21.50 -5.62 4.14
N ARG A 21 -22.16 -5.56 5.29
CA ARG A 21 -23.55 -6.00 5.46
C ARG A 21 -24.52 -5.09 4.74
N GLU A 22 -24.41 -3.78 4.95
CA GLU A 22 -25.22 -2.73 4.31
C GLU A 22 -25.15 -2.84 2.78
N SER A 23 -23.94 -3.11 2.25
CA SER A 23 -23.73 -3.25 0.81
C SER A 23 -24.20 -4.57 0.24
N THR A 24 -23.77 -5.70 0.82
CA THR A 24 -23.89 -7.03 0.19
C THR A 24 -25.17 -7.75 0.60
N LEU A 25 -25.61 -7.58 1.86
CA LEU A 25 -26.76 -8.31 2.41
C LEU A 25 -28.04 -7.47 2.38
N GLU A 26 -27.93 -6.16 2.63
CA GLU A 26 -29.09 -5.26 2.70
C GLU A 26 -29.32 -4.48 1.39
N GLY A 27 -28.30 -4.40 0.51
CA GLY A 27 -28.44 -3.82 -0.82
C GLY A 27 -28.51 -2.29 -0.86
N HIS A 28 -28.03 -1.59 0.17
CA HIS A 28 -28.10 -0.13 0.27
C HIS A 28 -27.16 0.62 -0.69
N HIS A 29 -26.19 -0.07 -1.30
CA HIS A 29 -25.23 0.52 -2.23
C HIS A 29 -25.81 0.69 -3.64
N THR A 30 -26.76 1.61 -3.78
CA THR A 30 -27.28 2.04 -5.09
C THR A 30 -26.17 2.66 -5.97
N LYS A 31 -26.42 2.84 -7.27
CA LYS A 31 -25.45 3.45 -8.20
C LYS A 31 -24.96 4.82 -7.74
N VAL A 32 -25.83 5.62 -7.11
CA VAL A 32 -25.46 6.95 -6.59
C VAL A 32 -24.51 6.81 -5.40
N VAL A 33 -24.79 5.88 -4.48
CA VAL A 33 -23.91 5.60 -3.33
C VAL A 33 -22.56 5.09 -3.80
N GLN A 34 -22.53 4.16 -4.75
CA GLN A 34 -21.29 3.65 -5.34
C GLN A 34 -20.46 4.75 -6.00
N LEU A 35 -21.10 5.67 -6.72
CA LEU A 35 -20.43 6.82 -7.31
C LEU A 35 -19.83 7.73 -6.22
N GLY A 36 -20.57 7.98 -5.13
CA GLY A 36 -20.07 8.71 -3.97
C GLY A 36 -18.86 8.05 -3.33
N LEU A 37 -18.89 6.73 -3.16
CA LEU A 37 -17.75 5.96 -2.62
C LEU A 37 -16.51 6.06 -3.53
N ARG A 38 -16.69 6.01 -4.86
CA ARG A 38 -15.59 6.19 -5.82
C ARG A 38 -14.96 7.58 -5.69
N TYR A 39 -15.76 8.64 -5.64
CA TYR A 39 -15.23 9.99 -5.43
C TYR A 39 -14.54 10.15 -4.08
N GLY A 40 -15.14 9.61 -3.01
CA GLY A 40 -14.54 9.63 -1.68
C GLY A 40 -13.17 8.95 -1.66
N PHE A 41 -13.04 7.79 -2.31
CA PHE A 41 -11.77 7.07 -2.36
C PHE A 41 -10.73 7.76 -3.26
N ILE A 42 -11.13 8.36 -4.39
CA ILE A 42 -10.23 9.18 -5.21
C ILE A 42 -9.69 10.36 -4.40
N LEU A 43 -10.56 11.07 -3.67
CA LEU A 43 -10.13 12.19 -2.83
C LEU A 43 -9.20 11.75 -1.70
N PHE A 44 -9.45 10.57 -1.11
CA PHE A 44 -8.56 9.96 -0.13
C PHE A 44 -7.18 9.67 -0.74
N ILE A 45 -7.11 9.05 -1.92
CA ILE A 45 -5.82 8.83 -2.62
C ILE A 45 -5.11 10.15 -2.90
N VAL A 46 -5.84 11.18 -3.35
CA VAL A 46 -5.25 12.50 -3.59
C VAL A 46 -4.65 13.09 -2.31
N SER A 47 -5.31 12.93 -1.16
CA SER A 47 -4.72 13.36 0.11
C SER A 47 -3.47 12.58 0.48
N GLU A 48 -3.42 11.27 0.25
CA GLU A 48 -2.23 10.46 0.52
C GLU A 48 -1.07 10.81 -0.42
N VAL A 49 -1.35 11.15 -1.69
CA VAL A 49 -0.34 11.65 -2.63
C VAL A 49 0.26 12.96 -2.14
N MET A 50 -0.56 13.90 -1.64
CA MET A 50 -0.07 15.14 -1.04
C MET A 50 0.72 14.91 0.25
N PHE A 51 0.34 13.90 1.03
CA PHE A 51 1.11 13.48 2.21
C PHE A 51 2.52 12.99 1.81
N PHE A 52 2.64 12.12 0.81
CA PHE A 52 3.96 11.70 0.29
C PHE A 52 4.73 12.84 -0.37
N PHE A 53 4.06 13.77 -1.03
CA PHE A 53 4.70 14.95 -1.63
C PHE A 53 5.53 15.72 -0.60
N ALA A 54 5.06 15.83 0.65
CA ALA A 54 5.82 16.48 1.73
C ALA A 54 7.14 15.77 2.03
N PHE A 55 7.17 14.42 2.01
CA PHE A 55 8.41 13.66 2.21
C PHE A 55 9.38 13.80 1.03
N PHE A 56 8.86 13.74 -0.21
CA PHE A 56 9.67 13.98 -1.40
C PHE A 56 10.23 15.40 -1.43
N TRP A 57 9.46 16.39 -0.98
CA TRP A 57 9.91 17.76 -0.82
C TRP A 57 11.06 17.85 0.20
N ALA A 58 10.90 17.25 1.38
CA ALA A 58 11.94 17.24 2.41
C ALA A 58 13.25 16.58 1.93
N PHE A 59 13.16 15.45 1.23
CA PHE A 59 14.30 14.79 0.60
C PHE A 59 14.96 15.68 -0.47
N SER A 60 14.16 16.26 -1.38
CA SER A 60 14.68 17.08 -2.47
C SER A 60 15.32 18.35 -1.97
N HIS A 61 14.72 19.01 -0.98
CA HIS A 61 15.29 20.19 -0.33
C HIS A 61 16.66 19.89 0.27
N SER A 62 16.77 18.78 1.00
CA SER A 62 18.00 18.38 1.70
C SER A 62 19.10 17.87 0.76
N SER A 63 18.73 17.24 -0.35
CA SER A 63 19.67 16.64 -1.31
C SER A 63 20.16 17.62 -2.38
N LEU A 64 19.32 18.56 -2.82
CA LEU A 64 19.68 19.54 -3.86
C LEU A 64 20.50 20.71 -3.32
N ALA A 65 20.33 21.05 -2.04
CA ALA A 65 21.12 22.08 -1.35
C ALA A 65 21.63 21.55 0.00
N PRO A 66 22.61 20.63 0.02
CA PRO A 66 23.10 20.02 1.25
C PRO A 66 23.69 21.04 2.20
N ALA A 67 23.28 20.99 3.47
CA ALA A 67 23.75 21.91 4.50
C ALA A 67 25.25 21.71 4.81
N VAL A 68 25.90 22.74 5.35
CA VAL A 68 27.34 22.70 5.65
C VAL A 68 27.65 21.68 6.75
N GLU A 69 26.70 21.47 7.67
CA GLU A 69 26.77 20.53 8.78
C GLU A 69 26.88 19.07 8.32
N ILE A 70 26.37 18.74 7.13
CA ILE A 70 26.51 17.40 6.50
C ILE A 70 27.67 17.34 5.49
N GLY A 71 28.50 18.38 5.43
CA GLY A 71 29.67 18.48 4.57
C GLY A 71 29.41 19.07 3.19
N GLY A 72 28.23 19.65 2.94
CA GLY A 72 27.90 20.30 1.66
C GLY A 72 27.82 19.34 0.47
N ILE A 73 27.68 18.03 0.72
CA ILE A 73 27.59 16.98 -0.31
C ILE A 73 26.41 16.05 -0.01
N TRP A 74 25.90 15.40 -1.06
CA TRP A 74 24.86 14.37 -0.96
C TRP A 74 25.30 13.10 -1.70
N PRO A 75 25.19 11.90 -1.09
CA PRO A 75 24.85 11.64 0.32
C PRO A 75 25.87 12.23 1.32
N PRO A 76 25.48 12.47 2.58
CA PRO A 76 26.42 12.89 3.63
C PRO A 76 27.61 11.95 3.77
N LYS A 77 28.80 12.51 4.06
CA LYS A 77 30.02 11.72 4.21
C LYS A 77 29.87 10.69 5.34
N GLY A 78 30.25 9.45 5.06
CA GLY A 78 30.20 8.34 6.04
C GLY A 78 28.93 7.49 5.97
N ILE A 79 27.94 7.87 5.16
CA ILE A 79 26.75 7.05 4.92
C ILE A 79 27.02 6.12 3.74
N GLY A 80 27.00 4.81 4.00
CA GLY A 80 26.97 3.79 2.96
C GLY A 80 25.55 3.68 2.39
N VAL A 81 25.37 4.02 1.12
CA VAL A 81 24.06 3.92 0.47
C VAL A 81 23.81 2.52 -0.07
N LEU A 82 22.55 2.12 -0.12
CA LEU A 82 22.13 0.86 -0.73
C LEU A 82 22.30 0.92 -2.25
N ASP A 83 22.72 -0.18 -2.88
CA ASP A 83 22.78 -0.26 -4.34
C ASP A 83 21.36 -0.41 -4.91
N PRO A 84 20.89 0.53 -5.74
CA PRO A 84 19.55 0.47 -6.33
C PRO A 84 19.33 -0.73 -7.26
N ARG A 85 20.39 -1.44 -7.69
CA ARG A 85 20.30 -2.59 -8.61
C ARG A 85 20.07 -3.92 -7.91
N GLU A 86 20.15 -3.96 -6.59
CA GLU A 86 19.97 -5.16 -5.79
C GLU A 86 18.51 -5.33 -5.37
N ILE A 87 18.25 -5.42 -4.06
CA ILE A 87 16.91 -5.59 -3.47
C ILE A 87 15.93 -4.49 -3.93
N PRO A 88 16.30 -3.19 -4.02
CA PRO A 88 15.39 -2.15 -4.50
C PRO A 88 14.84 -2.43 -5.92
N PHE A 89 15.71 -2.89 -6.83
CA PHE A 89 15.31 -3.23 -8.19
C PHE A 89 14.37 -4.44 -8.21
N LEU A 90 14.70 -5.49 -7.44
CA LEU A 90 13.85 -6.66 -7.30
C LEU A 90 12.46 -6.30 -6.76
N ASN A 91 12.40 -5.47 -5.71
CA ASN A 91 11.15 -4.99 -5.13
C ASN A 91 10.30 -4.20 -6.13
N THR A 92 10.93 -3.43 -7.02
CA THR A 92 10.24 -2.74 -8.12
C THR A 92 9.59 -3.75 -9.08
N LEU A 93 10.31 -4.79 -9.48
CA LEU A 93 9.77 -5.83 -10.37
C LEU A 93 8.63 -6.62 -9.72
N ILE A 94 8.74 -6.92 -8.42
CA ILE A 94 7.68 -7.58 -7.65
C ILE A 94 6.42 -6.72 -7.64
N LEU A 95 6.54 -5.42 -7.35
CA LEU A 95 5.41 -4.51 -7.30
C LEU A 95 4.72 -4.39 -8.67
N LEU A 96 5.49 -4.23 -9.76
CA LEU A 96 4.93 -4.20 -11.12
C LEU A 96 4.22 -5.51 -11.48
N SER A 97 4.81 -6.66 -11.11
CA SER A 97 4.21 -7.97 -11.34
C SER A 97 2.91 -8.15 -10.55
N SER A 98 2.85 -7.63 -9.32
CA SER A 98 1.64 -7.64 -8.49
C SER A 98 0.53 -6.77 -9.09
N GLY A 99 0.89 -5.65 -9.73
CA GLY A 99 -0.01 -4.78 -10.49
C GLY A 99 -0.62 -5.48 -11.71
N ALA A 100 0.19 -6.24 -12.45
CA ALA A 100 -0.30 -7.09 -13.54
C ALA A 100 -1.23 -8.20 -13.01
N ALA A 101 -0.91 -8.83 -11.88
CA ALA A 101 -1.73 -9.87 -11.27
C ALA A 101 -3.09 -9.33 -10.76
N VAL A 102 -3.13 -8.15 -10.14
CA VAL A 102 -4.41 -7.55 -9.68
C VAL A 102 -5.26 -7.08 -10.86
N THR A 103 -4.63 -6.59 -11.93
CA THR A 103 -5.32 -6.28 -13.20
C THR A 103 -5.95 -7.53 -13.81
N TRP A 104 -5.24 -8.66 -13.77
CA TRP A 104 -5.78 -9.95 -14.17
C TRP A 104 -6.97 -10.37 -13.30
N ALA A 105 -6.89 -10.16 -11.97
CA ALA A 105 -8.02 -10.42 -11.07
C ALA A 105 -9.25 -9.59 -11.47
N HIS A 106 -9.07 -8.31 -11.76
CA HIS A 106 -10.15 -7.43 -12.17
C HIS A 106 -10.85 -7.94 -13.45
N HIS A 107 -10.08 -8.24 -14.49
CA HIS A 107 -10.65 -8.79 -15.73
C HIS A 107 -11.33 -10.15 -15.52
N ALA A 108 -10.84 -10.97 -14.59
CA ALA A 108 -11.48 -12.23 -14.23
C ALA A 108 -12.84 -12.02 -13.51
N ILE A 109 -12.95 -11.00 -12.64
CA ILE A 109 -14.22 -10.60 -12.00
C ILE A 109 -15.22 -10.16 -13.07
N LEU A 110 -14.82 -9.25 -13.97
CA LEU A 110 -15.68 -8.76 -15.07
C LEU A 110 -16.13 -9.90 -16.01
N ALA A 111 -15.25 -10.87 -16.27
CA ALA A 111 -15.58 -12.07 -17.05
C ALA A 111 -16.44 -13.10 -16.27
N GLY A 112 -16.68 -12.92 -14.98
CA GLY A 112 -17.39 -13.87 -14.11
C GLY A 112 -16.61 -15.15 -13.81
N LYS A 113 -15.29 -15.15 -14.03
CA LYS A 113 -14.42 -16.31 -13.81
C LYS A 113 -13.93 -16.34 -12.36
N GLN A 114 -14.82 -16.67 -11.43
CA GLN A 114 -14.59 -16.56 -9.99
C GLN A 114 -13.29 -17.22 -9.51
N LYS A 115 -13.04 -18.48 -9.90
CA LYS A 115 -11.81 -19.21 -9.52
C LYS A 115 -10.53 -18.51 -10.00
N ARG A 116 -10.54 -17.97 -11.23
CA ARG A 116 -9.38 -17.26 -11.77
C ARG A 116 -9.14 -15.94 -11.04
N ALA A 117 -10.21 -15.23 -10.66
CA ALA A 117 -10.09 -14.02 -9.85
C ALA A 117 -9.46 -14.31 -8.49
N VAL A 118 -9.86 -15.41 -7.82
CA VAL A 118 -9.24 -15.84 -6.55
C VAL A 118 -7.76 -16.19 -6.75
N TYR A 119 -7.41 -16.97 -7.79
CA TYR A 119 -6.00 -17.31 -8.04
C TYR A 119 -5.13 -16.08 -8.32
N ALA A 120 -5.64 -15.13 -9.09
CA ALA A 120 -4.95 -13.87 -9.38
C ALA A 120 -4.75 -13.03 -8.10
N LEU A 121 -5.79 -12.92 -7.25
CA LEU A 121 -5.69 -12.22 -5.96
C LEU A 121 -4.69 -12.88 -5.00
N VAL A 122 -4.69 -14.22 -4.93
CA VAL A 122 -3.69 -14.95 -4.13
C VAL A 122 -2.28 -14.67 -4.64
N ALA A 123 -2.06 -14.66 -5.96
CA ALA A 123 -0.77 -14.33 -6.53
C ALA A 123 -0.33 -12.89 -6.19
N THR A 124 -1.23 -11.90 -6.29
CA THR A 124 -0.95 -10.51 -5.88
C THR A 124 -0.55 -10.42 -4.41
N VAL A 125 -1.31 -11.05 -3.50
CA VAL A 125 -1.04 -11.03 -2.06
C VAL A 125 0.30 -11.68 -1.75
N LEU A 126 0.62 -12.83 -2.37
CA LEU A 126 1.91 -13.48 -2.18
C LEU A 126 3.07 -12.60 -2.62
N LEU A 127 2.97 -11.93 -3.77
CA LEU A 127 3.98 -10.98 -4.23
C LEU A 127 4.15 -9.81 -3.24
N ALA A 128 3.05 -9.26 -2.70
CA ALA A 128 3.10 -8.19 -1.72
C ALA A 128 3.75 -8.61 -0.39
N LEU A 129 3.51 -9.85 0.06
CA LEU A 129 4.17 -10.42 1.24
C LEU A 129 5.68 -10.60 1.00
N VAL A 130 6.07 -11.05 -0.20
CA VAL A 130 7.48 -11.19 -0.58
C VAL A 130 8.16 -9.82 -0.63
N PHE A 131 7.53 -8.80 -1.23
CA PHE A 131 8.00 -7.41 -1.20
C PHE A 131 8.25 -6.94 0.24
N THR A 132 7.27 -7.15 1.14
CA THR A 132 7.37 -6.72 2.55
C THR A 132 8.52 -7.44 3.26
N GLY A 133 8.72 -8.73 3.00
CA GLY A 133 9.85 -9.49 3.53
C GLY A 133 11.21 -8.96 3.07
N PHE A 134 11.36 -8.67 1.78
CA PHE A 134 12.58 -8.07 1.24
C PHE A 134 12.83 -6.66 1.79
N GLN A 135 11.78 -5.84 1.93
CA GLN A 135 11.92 -4.50 2.52
C GLN A 135 12.38 -4.59 3.99
N GLY A 136 11.88 -5.56 4.76
CA GLY A 136 12.34 -5.81 6.12
C GLY A 136 13.80 -6.25 6.18
N MET A 137 14.25 -7.08 5.24
CA MET A 137 15.65 -7.49 5.11
C MET A 137 16.55 -6.31 4.75
N GLU A 138 16.14 -5.45 3.82
CA GLU A 138 16.85 -4.23 3.45
C GLU A 138 17.04 -3.31 4.67
N TYR A 139 16.00 -3.11 5.48
CA TYR A 139 16.11 -2.31 6.71
C TYR A 139 17.04 -2.93 7.75
N TYR A 140 17.06 -4.26 7.87
CA TYR A 140 17.95 -4.96 8.80
C TYR A 140 19.43 -4.89 8.36
N GLN A 141 19.67 -4.88 7.05
CA GLN A 141 21.02 -4.87 6.47
C GLN A 141 21.57 -3.47 6.19
N ALA A 142 20.73 -2.43 6.24
CA ALA A 142 21.14 -1.06 5.98
C ALA A 142 22.27 -0.63 6.93
N PRO A 143 23.36 -0.03 6.42
CA PRO A 143 24.49 0.41 7.25
C PRO A 143 24.23 1.76 7.94
N PHE A 144 23.00 2.27 7.87
CA PHE A 144 22.55 3.52 8.47
C PHE A 144 21.16 3.32 9.07
N THR A 145 20.82 4.15 10.04
CA THR A 145 19.57 4.12 10.82
C THR A 145 18.78 5.41 10.62
N ILE A 146 17.56 5.47 11.18
CA ILE A 146 16.73 6.68 11.14
C ILE A 146 17.39 7.90 11.81
N SER A 147 18.30 7.66 12.76
CA SER A 147 19.02 8.69 13.50
C SER A 147 20.28 9.19 12.77
N ASP A 148 20.66 8.57 11.65
CA ASP A 148 21.87 8.92 10.91
C ASP A 148 21.60 10.03 9.90
N SER A 149 21.68 11.26 10.39
CA SER A 149 21.51 12.51 9.65
C SER A 149 20.12 12.66 9.00
N ILE A 150 19.96 13.75 8.24
CA ILE A 150 18.78 13.98 7.42
C ILE A 150 18.59 12.91 6.33
N TYR A 151 19.66 12.25 5.89
CA TYR A 151 19.58 11.16 4.92
C TYR A 151 18.80 9.97 5.50
N GLY A 152 19.20 9.45 6.67
CA GLY A 152 18.52 8.34 7.33
C GLY A 152 17.08 8.70 7.69
N SER A 153 16.85 9.89 8.24
CA SER A 153 15.51 10.36 8.56
C SER A 153 14.58 10.42 7.34
N THR A 154 15.01 11.03 6.24
CA THR A 154 14.17 11.12 5.02
C THR A 154 13.98 9.77 4.34
N PHE A 155 15.02 8.92 4.31
CA PHE A 155 14.95 7.57 3.77
C PHE A 155 13.91 6.72 4.51
N PHE A 156 14.08 6.53 5.82
CA PHE A 156 13.22 5.63 6.62
C PHE A 156 11.80 6.17 6.80
N LEU A 157 11.59 7.49 6.82
CA LEU A 157 10.23 8.04 6.84
C LEU A 157 9.51 7.79 5.52
N ALA A 158 10.12 8.14 4.37
CA ALA A 158 9.48 7.97 3.07
C ALA A 158 9.19 6.50 2.76
N THR A 159 10.22 5.65 2.89
CA THR A 159 10.09 4.20 2.62
C THR A 159 9.28 3.48 3.69
N GLY A 160 9.36 3.91 4.96
CA GLY A 160 8.59 3.34 6.06
C GLY A 160 7.10 3.60 5.94
N PHE A 161 6.70 4.83 5.62
CA PHE A 161 5.29 5.12 5.32
C PHE A 161 4.83 4.39 4.07
N HIS A 162 5.63 4.30 3.02
CA HIS A 162 5.29 3.47 1.86
C HIS A 162 5.05 2.00 2.25
N GLY A 163 5.95 1.40 3.04
CA GLY A 163 5.80 0.03 3.54
C GLY A 163 4.54 -0.15 4.39
N PHE A 164 4.19 0.83 5.22
CA PHE A 164 2.92 0.84 5.95
C PHE A 164 1.71 0.81 5.01
N HIS A 165 1.72 1.59 3.93
CA HIS A 165 0.66 1.58 2.92
C HIS A 165 0.60 0.24 2.19
N VAL A 166 1.73 -0.39 1.88
CA VAL A 166 1.77 -1.74 1.28
C VAL A 166 1.13 -2.77 2.20
N ILE A 167 1.36 -2.70 3.52
CA ILE A 167 0.71 -3.59 4.48
C ILE A 167 -0.80 -3.37 4.51
N ILE A 168 -1.28 -2.11 4.56
CA ILE A 168 -2.71 -1.79 4.51
C ILE A 168 -3.34 -2.30 3.21
N GLY A 169 -2.72 -2.04 2.05
CA GLY A 169 -3.18 -2.50 0.76
C GLY A 169 -3.23 -4.03 0.67
N THR A 170 -2.24 -4.72 1.23
CA THR A 170 -2.21 -6.19 1.31
C THR A 170 -3.38 -6.73 2.15
N LEU A 171 -3.65 -6.14 3.32
CA LEU A 171 -4.80 -6.50 4.14
C LEU A 171 -6.12 -6.26 3.41
N PHE A 172 -6.24 -5.14 2.69
CA PHE A 172 -7.43 -4.82 1.92
C PHE A 172 -7.66 -5.84 0.79
N LEU A 173 -6.60 -6.21 0.06
CA LEU A 173 -6.66 -7.25 -0.98
C LEU A 173 -6.95 -8.63 -0.44
N ILE A 174 -6.46 -8.99 0.76
CA ILE A 174 -6.83 -10.24 1.44
C ILE A 174 -8.34 -10.27 1.71
N ILE A 175 -8.93 -9.18 2.22
CA ILE A 175 -10.37 -9.09 2.44
C ILE A 175 -11.14 -9.20 1.12
N CYS A 176 -10.67 -8.55 0.05
CA CYS A 176 -11.27 -8.71 -1.29
C CYS A 176 -11.16 -10.15 -1.81
N GLY A 177 -10.04 -10.84 -1.58
CA GLY A 177 -9.85 -12.26 -1.91
C GLY A 177 -10.83 -13.18 -1.18
N ILE A 178 -11.00 -12.97 0.12
CA ILE A 178 -11.99 -13.70 0.94
C ILE A 178 -13.41 -13.44 0.42
N ARG A 179 -13.75 -12.18 0.14
CA ARG A 179 -15.07 -11.81 -0.42
C ARG A 179 -15.31 -12.41 -1.81
N GLN A 180 -14.29 -12.43 -2.67
CA GLN A 180 -14.35 -13.05 -3.99
C GLN A 180 -14.58 -14.57 -3.87
N TYR A 181 -13.93 -15.22 -2.91
CA TYR A 181 -14.10 -16.65 -2.66
C TYR A 181 -15.54 -16.97 -2.22
N PHE A 182 -16.14 -16.16 -1.36
CA PHE A 182 -17.55 -16.29 -0.97
C PHE A 182 -18.56 -15.77 -2.02
N GLY A 183 -18.09 -15.23 -3.14
CA GLY A 183 -18.97 -14.76 -4.23
C GLY A 183 -19.67 -13.42 -3.96
N HIS A 184 -19.19 -12.62 -3.01
CA HIS A 184 -19.77 -11.32 -2.68
C HIS A 184 -19.51 -10.24 -3.73
N LEU A 185 -18.47 -10.40 -4.55
CA LEU A 185 -18.11 -9.46 -5.61
C LEU A 185 -18.71 -9.96 -6.93
N THR A 186 -19.58 -9.16 -7.54
CA THR A 186 -20.27 -9.51 -8.80
C THR A 186 -19.64 -8.76 -9.97
N LYS A 187 -19.99 -9.13 -11.21
CA LYS A 187 -19.52 -8.45 -12.42
C LYS A 187 -19.84 -6.95 -12.47
N GLU A 188 -20.91 -6.53 -11.79
CA GLU A 188 -21.43 -5.16 -11.83
C GLU A 188 -21.24 -4.43 -10.49
N HIS A 189 -20.98 -5.15 -9.41
CA HIS A 189 -20.89 -4.60 -8.06
C HIS A 189 -19.65 -5.14 -7.33
N HIS A 190 -18.55 -4.40 -7.43
CA HIS A 190 -17.27 -4.74 -6.80
C HIS A 190 -16.44 -3.48 -6.46
N VAL A 191 -17.09 -2.38 -6.07
CA VAL A 191 -16.43 -1.10 -5.70
C VAL A 191 -15.35 -1.26 -4.64
N GLY A 192 -15.54 -2.17 -3.66
CA GLY A 192 -14.50 -2.45 -2.67
C GLY A 192 -13.22 -3.05 -3.25
N PHE A 193 -13.33 -3.82 -4.34
CA PHE A 193 -12.16 -4.28 -5.08
C PHE A 193 -11.57 -3.17 -5.95
N GLU A 194 -12.39 -2.35 -6.61
CA GLU A 194 -11.93 -1.17 -7.36
C GLU A 194 -11.14 -0.20 -6.48
N ALA A 195 -11.50 -0.06 -5.20
CA ALA A 195 -10.77 0.75 -4.23
C ALA A 195 -9.45 0.08 -3.77
N ALA A 196 -9.35 -1.24 -3.79
CA ALA A 196 -8.15 -1.95 -3.33
C ALA A 196 -7.09 -2.13 -4.43
N ALA A 197 -7.50 -2.03 -5.70
CA ALA A 197 -6.66 -2.26 -6.88
C ALA A 197 -6.04 -0.96 -7.40
#